data_AF-A8NIB5-F1
#
_entry.id   AF-A8NIB5-F1
#
_cell.length_a   1.000
_cell.length_b   1.000
_cell.length_c   1.000
_cell.angle_alpha   90.00
_cell.angle_beta   90.00
_cell.angle_gamma   90.00
#
_symmetry.space_group_name_H-M   'P 1'
#
loop_
_entity.id
_entity.type
_entity.pdbx_description
1 polymer ?
#
loop_
_entity_poly.entity_id
_entity_poly.type
_entity_poly.pdbx_seq_one_letter_code
_entity_poly.pdbx_strand_id
1 'polypeptide(L)'
;MSSIVSDGPPTVTSSIDPSQSTSSPADNSTDTDTRPVFPGSPNSPPFFETTDDGVTYTNTTIDDFSPLVVFSGLDGEEGGDWVSPLTDSGMSAVRPVPQRQWYLGTYRRTEVRNANVTIEFWGSEIHLYGDRGPAYGAFALTLDNGTPSIHTAFDPERAEGPAHHLHSLQGLSEGKHELVITNLGTREGLNEGSSFLFDYAVVRQRVGVSGRPEPKSFDIYADAFEDRLERNGTWVLHTIADDVPPGPGGAKPEIYIERETLSTTEESATLTYTFRGTGVQLFGGRNATHGRYRATLSTVGDNNTILHSRVYEAAAPCDFPEAEAENVRPACEWRGRVLKFAAADLDPGVEYELQVENVGGPGGRNRVFELDSIRVIDLVEGGQPGGGGGSGSGNGGGSGGSGDSSGGGGNGDDDGETGAARLNGVDPLVNFMILLMTFMALWKAMRR
;
A
#
# COMPACT_ATOMS: atom_id res chain seq x y z
N MET A 1 2.72 -5.13 -69.51
CA MET A 1 3.75 -5.79 -68.68
C MET A 1 4.54 -4.69 -68.00
N SER A 2 4.21 -4.39 -66.75
CA SER A 2 4.91 -3.40 -65.91
C SER A 2 5.14 -4.06 -64.57
N SER A 3 6.40 -4.29 -64.20
CA SER A 3 6.80 -4.87 -62.92
C SER A 3 6.91 -3.78 -61.87
N ILE A 4 6.18 -3.95 -60.76
CA ILE A 4 6.34 -3.14 -59.55
C ILE A 4 7.32 -3.88 -58.65
N VAL A 5 8.44 -3.22 -58.34
CA VAL A 5 9.40 -3.64 -57.31
C VAL A 5 8.94 -3.03 -55.98
N SER A 6 8.83 -3.87 -54.96
CA SER A 6 8.43 -3.51 -53.60
C SER A 6 9.68 -3.38 -52.74
N ASP A 7 10.05 -2.16 -52.37
CA ASP A 7 11.08 -1.91 -51.35
C ASP A 7 10.48 -2.13 -49.95
N GLY A 8 11.11 -3.04 -49.18
CA GLY A 8 10.79 -3.27 -47.77
C GLY A 8 11.36 -2.19 -46.84
N PRO A 9 10.88 -2.08 -45.59
CA PRO A 9 11.29 -1.03 -44.66
C PRO A 9 12.71 -1.26 -44.11
N PRO A 10 13.44 -0.20 -43.75
CA PRO A 10 14.81 -0.30 -43.28
C PRO A 10 14.89 -0.92 -41.89
N THR A 11 15.76 -1.92 -41.75
CA THR A 11 16.16 -2.51 -40.46
C THR A 11 17.07 -1.53 -39.73
N VAL A 12 16.61 -0.93 -38.64
CA VAL A 12 17.46 -0.11 -37.76
C VAL A 12 18.13 -1.04 -36.76
N THR A 13 19.38 -1.41 -37.02
CA THR A 13 20.25 -2.06 -36.03
C THR A 13 20.91 -0.98 -35.17
N SER A 14 20.46 -0.81 -33.93
CA SER A 14 21.20 -0.02 -32.94
C SER A 14 22.40 -0.84 -32.44
N SER A 15 23.58 -0.56 -32.98
CA SER A 15 24.84 -1.10 -32.44
C SER A 15 25.23 -0.29 -31.20
N ILE A 16 24.73 -0.71 -30.03
CA ILE A 16 25.29 -0.27 -28.75
C ILE A 16 26.58 -1.07 -28.53
N ASP A 17 27.68 -0.35 -28.25
CA ASP A 17 29.01 -0.90 -28.04
C ASP A 17 29.04 -1.81 -26.79
N PRO A 18 29.31 -3.12 -26.94
CA PRO A 18 29.37 -4.07 -25.82
C PRO A 18 30.60 -3.84 -24.91
N SER A 19 31.46 -2.88 -25.22
CA SER A 19 32.66 -2.56 -24.43
C SER A 19 32.49 -1.37 -23.48
N GLN A 20 31.31 -0.75 -23.39
CA GLN A 20 31.05 0.17 -22.29
C GLN A 20 31.07 -0.60 -20.97
N SER A 21 32.17 -0.44 -20.25
CA SER A 21 32.35 -0.90 -18.88
C SER A 21 31.19 -0.37 -18.04
N THR A 22 30.27 -1.25 -17.66
CA THR A 22 29.42 -1.03 -16.50
C THR A 22 30.30 -1.25 -15.27
N SER A 23 31.27 -0.36 -15.07
CA SER A 23 31.98 -0.29 -13.81
C SER A 23 30.91 -0.10 -12.75
N SER A 24 30.82 -1.06 -11.82
CA SER A 24 30.11 -0.89 -10.56
C SER A 24 30.32 0.53 -10.05
N PRO A 25 29.32 1.21 -9.49
CA PRO A 25 29.59 2.40 -8.70
C PRO A 25 30.66 1.97 -7.68
N ALA A 26 31.84 2.60 -7.75
CA ALA A 26 32.79 2.46 -6.68
C ALA A 26 32.08 2.95 -5.42
N ASP A 27 32.07 2.13 -4.37
CA ASP A 27 31.59 2.42 -3.00
C ASP A 27 32.38 3.55 -2.30
N ASN A 28 32.85 4.54 -3.07
CA ASN A 28 33.60 5.68 -2.57
C ASN A 28 33.02 7.01 -3.07
N SER A 29 31.75 7.00 -3.50
CA SER A 29 30.97 8.23 -3.58
C SER A 29 30.75 8.75 -2.16
N THR A 30 31.36 9.89 -1.85
CA THR A 30 31.02 10.69 -0.66
C THR A 30 29.72 11.45 -0.84
N ASP A 31 28.95 11.16 -1.89
CA ASP A 31 27.58 11.62 -2.01
C ASP A 31 26.83 10.98 -0.84
N THR A 32 26.36 11.82 0.08
CA THR A 32 25.49 11.38 1.15
C THR A 32 24.26 10.82 0.46
N ASP A 33 24.23 9.51 0.27
CA ASP A 33 23.12 8.75 -0.27
C ASP A 33 21.94 8.99 0.68
N THR A 34 21.21 10.09 0.44
CA THR A 34 19.98 10.47 1.13
C THR A 34 18.91 9.53 0.61
N ARG A 35 19.06 8.24 0.90
CA ARG A 35 18.00 7.27 0.67
C ARG A 35 16.78 7.80 1.40
N PRO A 36 15.60 7.80 0.76
CA PRO A 36 14.39 8.14 1.45
C PRO A 36 14.28 7.26 2.69
N VAL A 37 13.99 7.89 3.83
CA VAL A 37 13.63 7.15 5.04
C VAL A 37 12.50 6.22 4.65
N PHE A 38 12.68 4.94 4.97
CA PHE A 38 11.70 3.90 4.70
C PHE A 38 10.35 4.39 5.21
N PRO A 39 9.32 4.53 4.34
CA PRO A 39 8.04 5.03 4.80
C PRO A 39 7.52 4.03 5.83
N GLY A 40 7.03 4.55 6.95
CA GLY A 40 6.36 3.69 7.93
C GLY A 40 5.26 2.86 7.27
N SER A 41 4.83 1.80 7.95
CA SER A 41 3.66 1.01 7.55
C SER A 41 2.51 1.92 7.06
N PRO A 42 1.61 1.47 6.17
CA PRO A 42 0.41 2.23 5.79
C PRO A 42 -0.40 2.76 6.99
N ASN A 43 -0.23 2.17 8.18
CA ASN A 43 -0.84 2.58 9.44
C ASN A 43 -0.09 3.70 10.19
N SER A 44 1.14 4.02 9.78
CA SER A 44 1.92 5.12 10.32
C SER A 44 1.52 6.44 9.66
N PRO A 45 1.55 7.56 10.41
CA PRO A 45 1.43 8.88 9.81
C PRO A 45 2.58 9.10 8.81
N PRO A 46 2.34 9.86 7.72
CA PRO A 46 3.39 10.21 6.78
C PRO A 46 4.48 11.03 7.48
N PHE A 47 5.71 10.82 7.05
CA PHE A 47 6.85 11.65 7.43
C PHE A 47 6.99 12.80 6.44
N PHE A 48 7.10 14.03 6.95
CA PHE A 48 7.30 15.22 6.13
C PHE A 48 8.73 15.73 6.22
N GLU A 49 9.30 16.06 5.08
CA GLU A 49 10.61 16.70 4.97
C GLU A 49 10.46 18.04 4.25
N THR A 50 10.85 19.13 4.90
CA THR A 50 10.85 20.47 4.29
C THR A 50 12.27 20.87 3.92
N THR A 51 12.49 21.16 2.65
CA THR A 51 13.77 21.61 2.10
C THR A 51 14.03 23.08 2.43
N ASP A 52 15.28 23.54 2.25
CA ASP A 52 15.69 24.92 2.57
C ASP A 52 14.94 26.00 1.78
N ASP A 53 14.42 25.65 0.60
CA ASP A 53 13.57 26.52 -0.23
C ASP A 53 12.09 26.53 0.19
N GLY A 54 11.75 25.80 1.26
CA GLY A 54 10.41 25.76 1.84
C GLY A 54 9.45 24.80 1.16
N VAL A 55 9.92 23.93 0.27
CA VAL A 55 9.09 22.87 -0.33
C VAL A 55 9.01 21.68 0.63
N THR A 56 7.82 21.15 0.85
CA THR A 56 7.63 19.97 1.69
C THR A 56 7.38 18.73 0.84
N TYR A 57 7.94 17.61 1.27
CA TYR A 57 7.81 16.31 0.64
C TYR A 57 7.34 15.27 1.63
N THR A 58 6.64 14.25 1.13
CA THR A 58 6.37 13.00 1.85
C THR A 58 6.77 11.83 0.98
N ASN A 59 7.12 10.71 1.61
CA ASN A 59 7.35 9.47 0.90
C ASN A 59 6.11 8.57 0.94
N THR A 60 5.85 7.88 -0.16
CA THR A 60 4.73 6.94 -0.32
C THR A 60 5.25 5.62 -0.86
N THR A 61 4.97 4.52 -0.16
CA THR A 61 5.35 3.18 -0.63
C THR A 61 4.29 2.58 -1.54
N ILE A 62 4.72 2.11 -2.71
CA ILE A 62 3.95 1.30 -3.64
C ILE A 62 4.51 -0.11 -3.58
N ASP A 63 3.76 -0.99 -2.92
CA ASP A 63 4.07 -2.42 -2.78
C ASP A 63 3.83 -3.19 -4.10
N ASP A 64 4.52 -4.30 -4.34
CA ASP A 64 4.27 -5.18 -5.50
C ASP A 64 2.83 -5.73 -5.52
N PHE A 65 2.18 -5.78 -4.37
CA PHE A 65 0.79 -6.16 -4.25
C PHE A 65 -0.18 -4.98 -4.46
N SER A 66 0.29 -3.75 -4.66
CA SER A 66 -0.56 -2.61 -5.01
C SER A 66 -1.19 -2.76 -6.41
N PRO A 67 -2.46 -2.39 -6.61
CA PRO A 67 -3.06 -2.32 -7.95
C PRO A 67 -2.49 -1.19 -8.83
N LEU A 68 -1.60 -0.34 -8.30
CA LEU A 68 -0.80 0.61 -9.08
C LEU A 68 0.37 -0.06 -9.82
N VAL A 69 0.63 -1.33 -9.50
CA VAL A 69 1.67 -2.16 -10.12
C VAL A 69 1.01 -3.21 -11.00
N VAL A 70 1.39 -3.22 -12.28
CA VAL A 70 0.84 -4.14 -13.29
C VAL A 70 1.98 -4.97 -13.88
N PHE A 71 1.90 -6.28 -13.73
CA PHE A 71 2.87 -7.23 -14.29
C PHE A 71 2.40 -7.74 -15.66
N SER A 72 3.34 -7.98 -16.57
CA SER A 72 3.07 -8.60 -17.87
C SER A 72 2.69 -10.07 -17.74
N GLY A 73 1.98 -10.60 -18.74
CA GLY A 73 1.61 -12.00 -18.79
C GLY A 73 0.53 -12.38 -17.77
N LEU A 74 0.39 -13.69 -17.53
CA LEU A 74 -0.49 -14.21 -16.48
C LEU A 74 0.26 -14.13 -15.14
N ASP A 75 0.14 -13.01 -14.42
CA ASP A 75 0.79 -12.83 -13.12
C ASP A 75 0.39 -13.97 -12.17
N GLY A 76 1.34 -14.62 -11.49
CA GLY A 76 1.08 -15.60 -10.44
C GLY A 76 0.39 -16.91 -10.85
N GLU A 77 0.07 -17.13 -12.13
CA GLU A 77 -0.51 -18.38 -12.65
C GLU A 77 0.59 -19.36 -13.11
N GLU A 78 0.27 -20.65 -13.15
CA GLU A 78 1.20 -21.66 -13.68
C GLU A 78 1.49 -21.38 -15.17
N GLY A 79 2.76 -21.13 -15.50
CA GLY A 79 3.17 -20.72 -16.85
C GLY A 79 3.14 -19.20 -17.09
N GLY A 80 2.88 -18.40 -16.05
CA GLY A 80 3.02 -16.96 -16.03
C GLY A 80 4.45 -16.45 -16.18
N ASP A 81 4.60 -15.19 -16.58
CA ASP A 81 5.90 -14.51 -16.66
C ASP A 81 6.51 -14.28 -15.26
N TRP A 82 5.66 -14.18 -14.23
CA TRP A 82 6.02 -13.78 -12.87
C TRP A 82 5.61 -14.82 -11.83
N VAL A 83 6.53 -15.12 -10.92
CA VAL A 83 6.30 -15.96 -9.75
C VAL A 83 6.22 -15.13 -8.48
N SER A 84 5.48 -15.63 -7.50
CA SER A 84 5.30 -15.05 -6.17
C SER A 84 6.06 -15.88 -5.12
N PRO A 85 6.17 -15.41 -3.86
CA PRO A 85 6.66 -16.24 -2.76
C PRO A 85 6.04 -17.65 -2.68
N LEU A 86 4.78 -17.80 -3.12
CA LEU A 86 4.08 -19.08 -3.14
C LEU A 86 4.49 -19.98 -4.29
N THR A 87 4.54 -19.42 -5.50
CA THR A 87 4.79 -20.19 -6.73
C THR A 87 6.26 -20.33 -7.05
N ASP A 88 7.12 -19.61 -6.34
CA ASP A 88 8.56 -19.70 -6.49
C ASP A 88 9.10 -20.99 -5.87
N SER A 89 9.14 -22.07 -6.65
CA SER A 89 9.73 -23.35 -6.28
C SER A 89 11.23 -23.26 -5.92
N GLY A 90 11.93 -22.21 -6.33
CA GLY A 90 13.29 -21.91 -5.91
C GLY A 90 13.39 -21.41 -4.46
N MET A 91 12.26 -20.98 -3.89
CA MET A 91 12.15 -20.47 -2.51
C MET A 91 11.10 -21.19 -1.63
N SER A 92 10.22 -22.00 -2.21
CA SER A 92 9.07 -22.62 -1.53
C SER A 92 9.34 -24.09 -1.13
N ALA A 93 9.31 -24.37 0.18
CA ALA A 93 8.48 -25.41 0.82
C ALA A 93 9.01 -25.99 2.15
N VAL A 94 10.29 -25.89 2.53
CA VAL A 94 10.78 -26.54 3.78
C VAL A 94 11.92 -25.78 4.47
N ARG A 95 11.79 -24.48 4.72
CA ARG A 95 12.81 -23.79 5.53
C ARG A 95 12.21 -22.75 6.48
N PRO A 96 12.35 -22.93 7.82
CA PRO A 96 12.47 -21.80 8.73
C PRO A 96 13.90 -21.23 8.59
N VAL A 97 14.22 -20.68 7.42
CA VAL A 97 15.32 -19.71 7.29
C VAL A 97 14.63 -18.36 7.49
N PRO A 98 15.20 -17.41 8.25
CA PRO A 98 14.54 -16.13 8.49
C PRO A 98 14.10 -15.61 7.13
N GLN A 99 12.79 -15.47 6.94
CA GLN A 99 12.23 -14.91 5.73
C GLN A 99 13.06 -13.66 5.45
N ARG A 100 13.65 -13.55 4.25
CA ARG A 100 14.14 -12.25 3.81
C ARG A 100 13.00 -11.28 4.05
N GLN A 101 13.30 -10.18 4.73
CA GLN A 101 12.32 -9.21 5.19
C GLN A 101 11.85 -8.39 3.98
N TRP A 102 11.10 -9.04 3.09
CA TRP A 102 10.41 -8.35 2.01
C TRP A 102 9.40 -7.40 2.60
N TYR A 103 9.20 -6.27 1.94
CA TYR A 103 8.16 -5.34 2.37
C TYR A 103 6.82 -6.07 2.28
N LEU A 104 6.05 -5.99 3.38
CA LEU A 104 4.79 -6.71 3.51
C LEU A 104 4.92 -8.24 3.26
N GLY A 105 6.12 -8.83 3.23
CA GLY A 105 6.29 -10.26 2.94
C GLY A 105 5.89 -10.69 1.52
N THR A 106 5.69 -9.76 0.59
CA THR A 106 5.35 -10.03 -0.81
C THR A 106 6.55 -9.74 -1.72
N TYR A 107 6.54 -10.27 -2.94
CA TYR A 107 7.44 -9.91 -4.03
C TYR A 107 6.96 -10.54 -5.34
N ARG A 108 7.42 -10.02 -6.47
CA ARG A 108 7.32 -10.68 -7.78
C ARG A 108 8.69 -10.88 -8.40
N ARG A 109 8.95 -12.10 -8.88
CA ARG A 109 10.19 -12.47 -9.57
C ARG A 109 9.90 -13.01 -10.96
N THR A 110 10.78 -12.75 -11.92
CA THR A 110 10.71 -13.31 -13.27
C THR A 110 12.09 -13.74 -13.74
N GLU A 111 12.15 -14.77 -14.58
CA GLU A 111 13.32 -15.13 -15.41
C GLU A 111 13.01 -14.95 -16.91
N VAL A 112 11.77 -14.54 -17.23
CA VAL A 112 11.30 -14.41 -18.61
C VAL A 112 11.84 -13.11 -19.18
N ARG A 113 12.62 -13.24 -20.24
CA ARG A 113 13.15 -12.08 -20.97
C ARG A 113 12.00 -11.30 -21.60
N ASN A 114 12.04 -9.98 -21.46
CA ASN A 114 11.02 -9.01 -21.86
C ASN A 114 9.73 -9.01 -21.02
N ALA A 115 9.66 -9.82 -19.95
CA ALA A 115 8.63 -9.61 -18.94
C ALA A 115 8.80 -8.20 -18.34
N ASN A 116 7.69 -7.50 -18.13
CA ASN A 116 7.70 -6.14 -17.63
C ASN A 116 6.76 -5.93 -16.45
N VAL A 117 7.08 -4.92 -15.66
CA VAL A 117 6.21 -4.37 -14.61
C VAL A 117 6.04 -2.88 -14.87
N THR A 118 4.81 -2.42 -14.79
CA THR A 118 4.42 -1.01 -14.97
C THR A 118 3.95 -0.45 -13.64
N ILE A 119 4.47 0.71 -13.25
CA ILE A 119 4.14 1.41 -12.02
C ILE A 119 3.61 2.80 -12.39
N GLU A 120 2.37 3.10 -12.00
CA GLU A 120 1.82 4.46 -12.06
C GLU A 120 2.06 5.17 -10.73
N PHE A 121 2.59 6.40 -10.76
CA PHE A 121 2.84 7.18 -9.54
C PHE A 121 2.69 8.68 -9.76
N TRP A 122 2.56 9.41 -8.65
CA TRP A 122 2.60 10.88 -8.62
C TRP A 122 3.76 11.34 -7.75
N GLY A 123 4.69 12.12 -8.29
CA GLY A 123 5.82 12.63 -7.52
C GLY A 123 7.04 12.93 -8.39
N SER A 124 8.08 13.48 -7.78
CA SER A 124 9.31 13.91 -8.46
C SER A 124 10.45 12.90 -8.37
N GLU A 125 10.32 11.86 -7.54
CA GLU A 125 11.32 10.80 -7.42
C GLU A 125 10.67 9.44 -7.19
N ILE A 126 11.30 8.38 -7.72
CA ILE A 126 10.94 6.99 -7.43
C ILE A 126 12.20 6.16 -7.18
N HIS A 127 12.19 5.40 -6.08
CA HIS A 127 13.27 4.52 -5.65
C HIS A 127 12.78 3.08 -5.68
N LEU A 128 13.46 2.23 -6.43
CA LEU A 128 13.08 0.84 -6.67
C LEU A 128 13.83 -0.09 -5.73
N TYR A 129 13.10 -1.03 -5.13
CA TYR A 129 13.65 -2.02 -4.23
C TYR A 129 13.26 -3.44 -4.66
N GLY A 130 14.19 -4.37 -4.50
CA GLY A 130 14.03 -5.76 -4.87
C GLY A 130 15.22 -6.58 -4.41
N ASP A 131 15.69 -7.52 -5.23
CA ASP A 131 16.83 -8.35 -4.87
C ASP A 131 18.01 -8.17 -5.83
N ARG A 132 19.21 -8.44 -5.31
CA ARG A 132 20.48 -8.38 -6.01
C ARG A 132 21.31 -9.62 -5.70
N GLY A 133 22.16 -10.00 -6.64
CA GLY A 133 22.97 -11.21 -6.49
C GLY A 133 23.24 -11.93 -7.79
N PRO A 134 23.93 -13.08 -7.73
CA PRO A 134 24.46 -13.72 -8.93
C PRO A 134 23.38 -14.35 -9.81
N ALA A 135 22.17 -14.54 -9.26
CA ALA A 135 21.01 -15.04 -10.00
C ALA A 135 20.30 -13.96 -10.83
N TYR A 136 20.61 -12.68 -10.62
CA TYR A 136 19.93 -11.55 -11.24
C TYR A 136 20.69 -11.00 -12.45
N GLY A 137 19.93 -10.44 -13.39
CA GLY A 137 20.43 -9.95 -14.67
C GLY A 137 20.22 -8.45 -14.87
N ALA A 138 20.29 -8.06 -16.14
CA ALA A 138 20.03 -6.70 -16.55
C ALA A 138 18.53 -6.40 -16.64
N PHE A 139 18.16 -5.14 -16.40
CA PHE A 139 16.80 -4.64 -16.59
C PHE A 139 16.83 -3.25 -17.27
N ALA A 140 15.77 -2.92 -17.99
CA ALA A 140 15.58 -1.59 -18.58
C ALA A 140 14.52 -0.80 -17.82
N LEU A 141 14.74 0.51 -17.67
CA LEU A 141 13.77 1.47 -17.13
C LEU A 141 13.33 2.43 -18.24
N THR A 142 12.02 2.52 -18.45
CA THR A 142 11.40 3.45 -19.41
C THR A 142 10.39 4.31 -18.67
N LEU A 143 10.69 5.60 -18.52
CA LEU A 143 9.79 6.58 -17.89
C LEU A 143 9.01 7.33 -18.97
N ASP A 144 7.68 7.42 -18.83
CA ASP A 144 6.77 8.19 -19.68
C ASP A 144 6.95 7.97 -21.19
N ASN A 145 7.15 6.72 -21.60
CA ASN A 145 7.46 6.33 -22.99
C ASN A 145 8.75 6.94 -23.56
N GLY A 146 9.67 7.36 -22.70
CA GLY A 146 10.99 7.88 -23.05
C GLY A 146 11.95 6.82 -23.60
N THR A 147 13.23 7.18 -23.66
CA THR A 147 14.28 6.22 -24.08
C THR A 147 14.62 5.28 -22.92
N PRO A 148 14.66 3.95 -23.14
CA PRO A 148 15.04 3.01 -22.10
C PRO A 148 16.48 3.23 -21.61
N SER A 149 16.66 3.23 -20.28
CA SER A 149 17.98 3.18 -19.64
C SER A 149 18.24 1.78 -19.09
N ILE A 150 19.45 1.23 -19.30
CA ILE A 150 19.78 -0.15 -18.94
C ILE A 150 20.59 -0.17 -17.65
N HIS A 151 20.19 -1.03 -16.72
CA HIS A 151 20.77 -1.23 -15.39
C HIS A 151 20.95 -2.73 -15.11
N THR A 152 21.56 -3.06 -13.98
CA THR A 152 21.77 -4.46 -13.58
C THR A 152 21.46 -4.66 -12.10
N ALA A 153 20.77 -5.77 -11.81
CA ALA A 153 20.57 -6.27 -10.44
C ALA A 153 21.62 -7.34 -10.09
N PHE A 154 22.53 -7.67 -11.02
CA PHE A 154 23.64 -8.58 -10.75
C PHE A 154 24.55 -8.04 -9.65
N ASP A 155 24.90 -8.94 -8.75
CA ASP A 155 25.98 -8.77 -7.78
C ASP A 155 26.71 -10.13 -7.66
N PRO A 156 28.05 -10.19 -7.67
CA PRO A 156 28.76 -11.47 -7.56
C PRO A 156 28.47 -12.20 -6.24
N GLU A 157 28.11 -11.47 -5.18
CA GLU A 157 27.73 -12.05 -3.90
C GLU A 157 26.22 -12.03 -3.71
N ARG A 158 25.71 -13.02 -2.96
CA ARG A 158 24.30 -13.02 -2.62
C ARG A 158 24.05 -11.91 -1.61
N ALA A 159 23.18 -10.96 -1.96
CA ALA A 159 22.76 -9.94 -1.02
C ALA A 159 22.01 -10.58 0.17
N GLU A 160 22.24 -10.13 1.40
CA GLU A 160 21.59 -10.66 2.61
C GLU A 160 20.71 -9.59 3.26
N GLY A 161 19.62 -10.01 3.91
CA GLY A 161 18.73 -9.10 4.63
C GLY A 161 17.48 -8.66 3.84
N PRO A 162 16.96 -7.44 4.09
CA PRO A 162 15.74 -6.93 3.45
C PRO A 162 15.94 -6.70 1.95
N ALA A 163 14.91 -6.19 1.26
CA ALA A 163 15.09 -5.76 -0.12
C ALA A 163 16.16 -4.67 -0.27
N HIS A 164 16.85 -4.75 -1.40
CA HIS A 164 17.98 -3.92 -1.77
C HIS A 164 17.55 -2.87 -2.77
N HIS A 165 18.16 -1.69 -2.68
CA HIS A 165 18.01 -0.65 -3.68
C HIS A 165 18.51 -1.13 -5.04
N LEU A 166 17.65 -1.02 -6.05
CA LEU A 166 17.95 -1.37 -7.44
C LEU A 166 18.34 -0.13 -8.23
N HIS A 167 17.51 0.91 -8.18
CA HIS A 167 17.74 2.15 -8.90
C HIS A 167 16.86 3.29 -8.39
N SER A 168 17.21 4.53 -8.74
CA SER A 168 16.39 5.72 -8.48
C SER A 168 16.26 6.58 -9.71
N LEU A 169 15.05 7.08 -9.97
CA LEU A 169 14.81 8.18 -10.89
C LEU A 169 14.48 9.41 -10.05
N GLN A 170 15.24 10.48 -10.21
CA GLN A 170 15.13 11.70 -9.41
C GLN A 170 15.07 12.93 -10.32
N GLY A 171 14.65 14.07 -9.76
CA GLY A 171 14.56 15.33 -10.49
C GLY A 171 13.52 15.29 -11.62
N LEU A 172 12.48 14.46 -11.45
CA LEU A 172 11.35 14.44 -12.35
C LEU A 172 10.50 15.69 -12.14
N SER A 173 9.75 16.10 -13.16
CA SER A 173 8.70 17.09 -12.97
C SER A 173 7.72 16.60 -11.91
N GLU A 174 7.15 17.48 -11.10
CA GLU A 174 6.02 17.07 -10.25
C GLU A 174 4.82 16.67 -11.11
N GLY A 175 4.05 15.70 -10.63
CA GLY A 175 2.84 15.21 -11.30
C GLY A 175 2.87 13.72 -11.56
N LYS A 176 2.03 13.27 -12.50
CA LYS A 176 1.82 11.86 -12.82
C LYS A 176 2.90 11.33 -13.76
N HIS A 177 3.43 10.15 -13.43
CA HIS A 177 4.38 9.40 -14.22
C HIS A 177 3.97 7.94 -14.38
N GLU A 178 4.48 7.33 -15.45
CA GLU A 178 4.41 5.88 -15.67
C GLU A 178 5.83 5.33 -15.89
N LEU A 179 6.23 4.39 -15.04
CA LEU A 179 7.51 3.69 -15.15
C LEU A 179 7.28 2.25 -15.61
N VAL A 180 7.92 1.86 -16.70
CA VAL A 180 7.99 0.48 -17.18
C VAL A 180 9.39 -0.08 -16.90
N ILE A 181 9.44 -1.19 -16.16
CA ILE A 181 10.67 -1.95 -15.89
C ILE A 181 10.61 -3.24 -16.71
N THR A 182 11.64 -3.54 -17.49
CA THR A 182 11.69 -4.73 -18.36
C THR A 182 12.86 -5.61 -18.00
N ASN A 183 12.63 -6.90 -17.75
CA ASN A 183 13.70 -7.88 -17.55
C ASN A 183 14.43 -8.13 -18.88
N LEU A 184 15.73 -7.85 -18.94
CA LEU A 184 16.55 -8.12 -20.12
C LEU A 184 17.28 -9.47 -20.03
N GLY A 185 17.27 -10.10 -18.85
CA GLY A 185 17.98 -11.33 -18.55
C GLY A 185 19.50 -11.18 -18.57
N THR A 186 20.20 -12.28 -18.88
CA THR A 186 21.65 -12.29 -19.01
C THR A 186 22.10 -11.53 -20.27
N ARG A 187 23.05 -10.61 -20.10
CA ARG A 187 23.69 -9.91 -21.23
C ARG A 187 24.76 -10.81 -21.87
N GLU A 188 24.89 -10.71 -23.19
CA GLU A 188 25.84 -11.53 -23.96
C GLU A 188 27.29 -11.32 -23.47
N GLY A 189 27.99 -12.42 -23.20
CA GLY A 189 29.39 -12.39 -22.77
C GLY A 189 29.61 -12.05 -21.29
N LEU A 190 28.55 -11.85 -20.50
CA LEU A 190 28.67 -11.59 -19.05
C LEU A 190 28.23 -12.80 -18.22
N ASN A 191 28.82 -12.94 -17.04
CA ASN A 191 28.49 -13.98 -16.07
C ASN A 191 27.41 -13.47 -15.10
N GLU A 192 26.23 -13.15 -15.63
CA GLU A 192 25.07 -12.65 -14.88
C GLU A 192 23.91 -13.65 -14.95
N GLY A 193 23.07 -13.66 -13.93
CA GLY A 193 21.84 -14.46 -13.98
C GLY A 193 20.77 -13.84 -14.88
N SER A 194 19.63 -14.51 -14.99
CA SER A 194 18.49 -14.08 -15.83
C SER A 194 17.33 -13.50 -15.05
N SER A 195 17.38 -13.54 -13.71
CA SER A 195 16.26 -13.12 -12.87
C SER A 195 16.15 -11.61 -12.73
N PHE A 196 14.94 -11.16 -12.46
CA PHE A 196 14.63 -9.85 -11.91
C PHE A 196 13.58 -10.03 -10.80
N LEU A 197 13.74 -9.36 -9.66
CA LEU A 197 12.79 -9.37 -8.55
C LEU A 197 12.44 -7.94 -8.17
N PHE A 198 11.15 -7.65 -8.10
CA PHE A 198 10.59 -6.41 -7.59
C PHE A 198 9.84 -6.67 -6.29
N ASP A 199 10.10 -5.86 -5.27
CA ASP A 199 9.44 -5.91 -3.96
C ASP A 199 8.54 -4.67 -3.79
N TYR A 200 9.12 -3.48 -3.75
CA TYR A 200 8.35 -2.25 -3.66
C TYR A 200 9.08 -1.06 -4.29
N ALA A 201 8.34 0.04 -4.43
CA ALA A 201 8.88 1.34 -4.78
C ALA A 201 8.55 2.37 -3.71
N VAL A 202 9.43 3.34 -3.49
CA VAL A 202 9.16 4.53 -2.67
C VAL A 202 9.13 5.74 -3.58
N VAL A 203 8.04 6.50 -3.51
CA VAL A 203 7.81 7.69 -4.33
C VAL A 203 7.88 8.92 -3.45
N ARG A 204 8.69 9.90 -3.83
CA ARG A 204 8.77 11.20 -3.18
C ARG A 204 7.74 12.14 -3.79
N GLN A 205 6.83 12.66 -2.97
CA GLN A 205 5.68 13.44 -3.40
C GLN A 205 5.73 14.85 -2.81
N ARG A 206 5.63 15.88 -3.65
CA ARG A 206 5.49 17.26 -3.17
C ARG A 206 4.12 17.47 -2.53
N VAL A 207 4.14 18.00 -1.32
CA VAL A 207 2.95 18.29 -0.50
C VAL A 207 3.18 19.57 0.28
N GLY A 208 2.13 20.09 0.92
CA GLY A 208 2.25 21.33 1.67
C GLY A 208 2.27 22.58 0.80
N VAL A 209 2.21 23.73 1.47
CA VAL A 209 2.38 25.04 0.83
C VAL A 209 3.63 25.71 1.37
N SER A 210 4.49 26.14 0.45
CA SER A 210 5.70 26.88 0.79
C SER A 210 5.39 28.09 1.69
N GLY A 211 6.11 28.18 2.81
CA GLY A 211 5.95 29.26 3.80
C GLY A 211 4.80 29.06 4.79
N ARG A 212 4.12 27.91 4.80
CA ARG A 212 3.15 27.52 5.85
C ARG A 212 3.79 26.57 6.88
N PRO A 213 3.15 26.35 8.05
CA PRO A 213 3.56 25.30 8.96
C PRO A 213 3.63 23.92 8.28
N GLU A 214 4.36 22.99 8.90
CA GLU A 214 4.46 21.61 8.44
C GLU A 214 3.07 21.02 8.12
N PRO A 215 2.90 20.35 6.97
CA PRO A 215 1.64 19.75 6.57
C PRO A 215 1.12 18.76 7.61
N LYS A 216 -0.20 18.62 7.67
CA LYS A 216 -0.87 17.57 8.44
C LYS A 216 -1.51 16.58 7.51
N SER A 217 -1.59 15.32 7.93
CA SER A 217 -2.42 14.31 7.29
C SER A 217 -3.70 14.08 8.10
N PHE A 218 -4.79 13.79 7.40
CA PHE A 218 -6.04 13.40 8.00
C PHE A 218 -6.53 12.11 7.36
N ASP A 219 -6.71 11.09 8.19
CA ASP A 219 -7.17 9.77 7.77
C ASP A 219 -8.66 9.63 8.10
N ILE A 220 -9.43 9.24 7.10
CA ILE A 220 -10.82 8.81 7.25
C ILE A 220 -10.81 7.29 7.13
N TYR A 221 -11.19 6.60 8.19
CA TYR A 221 -11.30 5.14 8.21
C TYR A 221 -12.70 4.68 7.78
N ALA A 222 -12.81 3.40 7.45
CA ALA A 222 -14.01 2.78 6.89
C ALA A 222 -15.28 2.98 7.72
N ASP A 223 -15.18 2.94 9.05
CA ASP A 223 -16.26 3.17 10.00
C ASP A 223 -16.82 4.61 9.95
N ALA A 224 -15.98 5.57 9.58
CA ALA A 224 -16.34 6.98 9.44
C ALA A 224 -16.81 7.36 8.02
N PHE A 225 -16.81 6.44 7.05
CA PHE A 225 -17.21 6.75 5.67
C PHE A 225 -18.70 7.11 5.55
N GLU A 226 -19.56 6.50 6.36
CA GLU A 226 -21.00 6.78 6.32
C GLU A 226 -21.35 8.25 6.58
N ASP A 227 -20.60 8.90 7.47
CA ASP A 227 -20.86 10.28 7.89
C ASP A 227 -20.12 11.32 7.04
N ARG A 228 -19.13 10.89 6.24
CA ARG A 228 -18.16 11.81 5.58
C ARG A 228 -18.13 11.73 4.06
N LEU A 229 -18.63 10.64 3.48
CA LEU A 229 -18.56 10.39 2.04
C LEU A 229 -19.97 10.21 1.46
N GLU A 230 -20.16 10.69 0.23
CA GLU A 230 -21.36 10.41 -0.54
C GLU A 230 -21.29 8.98 -1.10
N ARG A 231 -22.39 8.24 -1.03
CA ARG A 231 -22.46 6.83 -1.41
C ARG A 231 -23.60 6.57 -2.39
N ASN A 232 -23.33 5.74 -3.38
CA ASN A 232 -24.34 5.10 -4.21
C ASN A 232 -24.14 3.57 -4.19
N GLY A 233 -25.23 2.84 -4.26
CA GLY A 233 -25.24 1.38 -4.12
C GLY A 233 -25.08 0.90 -2.68
N THR A 234 -25.00 -0.41 -2.52
CA THR A 234 -24.93 -1.09 -1.22
C THR A 234 -23.49 -1.24 -0.78
N TRP A 235 -23.18 -0.74 0.42
CA TRP A 235 -21.88 -0.89 1.08
C TRP A 235 -22.05 -1.53 2.45
N VAL A 236 -21.15 -2.44 2.79
CA VAL A 236 -21.17 -3.20 4.04
C VAL A 236 -19.85 -2.99 4.78
N LEU A 237 -19.95 -2.57 6.04
CA LEU A 237 -18.81 -2.47 6.95
C LEU A 237 -18.50 -3.86 7.52
N HIS A 238 -17.25 -4.25 7.45
CA HIS A 238 -16.74 -5.50 8.00
C HIS A 238 -15.61 -5.21 9.00
N THR A 239 -15.55 -6.00 10.06
CA THR A 239 -14.39 -6.08 10.94
C THR A 239 -13.60 -7.32 10.57
N ILE A 240 -12.37 -7.13 10.10
CA ILE A 240 -11.42 -8.21 9.84
C ILE A 240 -10.59 -8.40 11.11
N ALA A 241 -10.77 -9.55 11.76
CA ALA A 241 -10.09 -9.88 13.01
C ALA A 241 -8.59 -10.12 12.80
N ASP A 242 -7.79 -9.83 13.85
CA ASP A 242 -6.39 -10.22 13.96
C ASP A 242 -6.28 -11.72 14.33
N ASP A 243 -6.58 -12.59 13.37
CA ASP A 243 -6.55 -14.04 13.52
C ASP A 243 -5.21 -14.67 13.08
N VAL A 244 -4.23 -13.88 12.66
CA VAL A 244 -2.95 -14.41 12.21
C VAL A 244 -2.06 -14.72 13.42
N PRO A 245 -1.62 -15.98 13.59
CA PRO A 245 -0.71 -16.35 14.66
C PRO A 245 0.60 -15.56 14.54
N PRO A 246 1.19 -15.10 15.65
CA PRO A 246 2.50 -14.46 15.62
C PRO A 246 3.55 -15.36 14.97
N GLY A 247 4.47 -14.76 14.22
CA GLY A 247 5.57 -15.49 13.61
C GLY A 247 6.53 -16.08 14.65
N PRO A 248 7.51 -16.91 14.23
CA PRO A 248 8.57 -17.38 15.11
C PRO A 248 9.25 -16.21 15.83
N GLY A 249 9.18 -16.18 17.17
CA GLY A 249 9.63 -15.05 17.98
C GLY A 249 8.52 -14.20 18.61
N GLY A 250 7.24 -14.53 18.36
CA GLY A 250 6.11 -13.90 19.05
C GLY A 250 5.72 -12.53 18.53
N ALA A 251 6.50 -11.95 17.61
CA ALA A 251 6.15 -10.69 16.96
C ALA A 251 5.13 -10.94 15.84
N LYS A 252 3.98 -10.27 15.94
CA LYS A 252 3.10 -10.06 14.79
C LYS A 252 3.64 -8.88 14.00
N PRO A 253 3.88 -9.01 12.68
CA PRO A 253 4.13 -7.83 11.87
C PRO A 253 2.89 -6.90 11.95
N GLU A 254 3.12 -5.58 11.89
CA GLU A 254 2.11 -4.49 12.04
C GLU A 254 0.95 -4.56 11.02
N ILE A 255 1.06 -5.51 10.09
CA ILE A 255 0.14 -5.85 9.00
C ILE A 255 -1.04 -6.71 9.45
N TYR A 256 -0.97 -7.32 10.65
CA TYR A 256 -2.02 -8.16 11.24
C TYR A 256 -2.65 -7.45 12.43
N ILE A 257 -3.29 -6.32 12.15
CA ILE A 257 -4.08 -5.58 13.13
C ILE A 257 -5.54 -5.72 12.71
N GLU A 258 -6.41 -5.88 13.70
CA GLU A 258 -7.85 -5.81 13.48
C GLU A 258 -8.18 -4.52 12.74
N ARG A 259 -8.88 -4.64 11.61
CA ARG A 259 -9.23 -3.48 10.79
C ARG A 259 -10.69 -3.51 10.40
N GLU A 260 -11.26 -2.32 10.33
CA GLU A 260 -12.55 -2.11 9.71
C GLU A 260 -12.35 -1.77 8.24
N THR A 261 -13.21 -2.35 7.41
CA THR A 261 -13.17 -2.20 5.96
C THR A 261 -14.58 -2.09 5.40
N LEU A 262 -14.76 -1.20 4.44
CA LEU A 262 -16.03 -1.00 3.76
C LEU A 262 -15.96 -1.68 2.39
N SER A 263 -16.89 -2.60 2.12
CA SER A 263 -16.90 -3.35 0.87
C SER A 263 -18.24 -3.26 0.13
N THR A 264 -18.19 -3.50 -1.17
CA THR A 264 -19.37 -3.67 -2.02
C THR A 264 -19.15 -4.79 -3.03
N THR A 265 -20.25 -5.44 -3.43
CA THR A 265 -20.27 -6.37 -4.58
C THR A 265 -21.19 -5.87 -5.71
N GLU A 266 -21.79 -4.70 -5.51
CA GLU A 266 -22.68 -4.07 -6.46
C GLU A 266 -21.85 -3.30 -7.49
N GLU A 267 -22.04 -3.65 -8.76
CA GLU A 267 -21.37 -2.98 -9.87
C GLU A 267 -21.96 -1.57 -10.06
N SER A 268 -21.13 -0.61 -10.42
CA SER A 268 -21.45 0.83 -10.44
C SER A 268 -21.76 1.45 -9.06
N ALA A 269 -21.56 0.72 -7.94
CA ALA A 269 -21.57 1.35 -6.62
C ALA A 269 -20.41 2.32 -6.49
N THR A 270 -20.66 3.50 -5.93
CA THR A 270 -19.66 4.57 -5.81
C THR A 270 -19.51 5.08 -4.39
N LEU A 271 -18.29 5.53 -4.09
CA LEU A 271 -17.96 6.40 -2.97
C LEU A 271 -17.34 7.67 -3.53
N THR A 272 -17.84 8.82 -3.10
CA THR A 272 -17.36 10.13 -3.53
C THR A 272 -16.93 10.92 -2.30
N TYR A 273 -15.72 11.49 -2.40
CA TYR A 273 -15.14 12.31 -1.34
C TYR A 273 -14.64 13.65 -1.90
N THR A 274 -15.17 14.73 -1.35
CA THR A 274 -14.76 16.09 -1.70
C THR A 274 -13.78 16.64 -0.68
N PHE A 275 -12.66 17.20 -1.12
CA PHE A 275 -11.60 17.67 -0.24
C PHE A 275 -10.83 18.86 -0.82
N ARG A 276 -10.11 19.56 0.08
CA ARG A 276 -9.07 20.53 -0.27
C ARG A 276 -7.79 20.06 0.38
N GLY A 277 -6.72 19.98 -0.39
CA GLY A 277 -5.43 19.52 0.10
C GLY A 277 -4.43 19.45 -1.03
N THR A 278 -3.18 19.17 -0.67
CA THR A 278 -2.07 19.04 -1.62
C THR A 278 -1.82 17.60 -2.04
N GLY A 279 -2.48 16.63 -1.41
CA GLY A 279 -2.40 15.23 -1.79
C GLY A 279 -3.53 14.39 -1.20
N VAL A 280 -3.76 13.24 -1.84
CA VAL A 280 -4.74 12.24 -1.42
C VAL A 280 -4.20 10.83 -1.65
N GLN A 281 -4.47 9.93 -0.72
CA GLN A 281 -4.12 8.51 -0.81
C GLN A 281 -5.33 7.66 -0.45
N LEU A 282 -5.55 6.58 -1.18
CA LEU A 282 -6.63 5.62 -0.98
C LEU A 282 -6.02 4.28 -0.63
N PHE A 283 -6.51 3.65 0.43
CA PHE A 283 -6.06 2.33 0.88
C PHE A 283 -7.22 1.34 0.93
N GLY A 284 -6.92 0.07 0.69
CA GLY A 284 -7.89 -1.01 0.83
C GLY A 284 -7.27 -2.39 0.61
N GLY A 285 -8.07 -3.45 0.69
CA GLY A 285 -7.63 -4.82 0.41
C GLY A 285 -7.47 -5.16 -1.07
N ARG A 286 -6.70 -6.21 -1.36
CA ARG A 286 -6.56 -6.84 -2.67
C ARG A 286 -6.54 -8.36 -2.44
N ASN A 287 -7.32 -9.14 -3.17
CA ASN A 287 -7.26 -10.61 -3.11
C ASN A 287 -7.97 -11.24 -4.32
N ALA A 288 -8.09 -12.57 -4.35
CA ALA A 288 -8.72 -13.32 -5.44
C ALA A 288 -10.19 -12.97 -5.72
N THR A 289 -10.94 -12.55 -4.68
CA THR A 289 -12.38 -12.25 -4.78
C THR A 289 -12.66 -10.83 -5.27
N HIS A 290 -11.63 -9.99 -5.29
CA HIS A 290 -11.75 -8.59 -5.64
C HIS A 290 -11.81 -8.38 -7.15
N GLY A 291 -12.59 -7.39 -7.55
CA GLY A 291 -12.79 -7.01 -8.94
C GLY A 291 -11.92 -5.85 -9.37
N ARG A 292 -12.46 -5.14 -10.36
CA ARG A 292 -11.91 -3.88 -10.83
C ARG A 292 -12.62 -2.72 -10.19
N TYR A 293 -11.88 -1.64 -10.01
CA TYR A 293 -12.46 -0.38 -9.59
C TYR A 293 -11.91 0.75 -10.45
N ARG A 294 -12.69 1.80 -10.62
CA ARG A 294 -12.24 3.05 -11.22
C ARG A 294 -11.97 4.04 -10.12
N ALA A 295 -10.84 4.75 -10.18
CA ALA A 295 -10.64 5.96 -9.40
C ALA A 295 -10.62 7.15 -10.35
N THR A 296 -11.45 8.15 -10.06
CA THR A 296 -11.56 9.39 -10.81
C THR A 296 -11.28 10.54 -9.87
N LEU A 297 -10.26 11.34 -10.18
CA LEU A 297 -9.94 12.58 -9.50
C LEU A 297 -10.30 13.75 -10.42
N SER A 298 -11.13 14.67 -9.94
CA SER A 298 -11.56 15.86 -10.68
C SER A 298 -11.51 17.09 -9.79
N THR A 299 -11.52 18.28 -10.42
CA THR A 299 -11.76 19.54 -9.72
C THR A 299 -13.26 19.74 -9.53
N VAL A 300 -13.69 20.35 -8.42
CA VAL A 300 -15.09 20.77 -8.19
C VAL A 300 -15.27 22.23 -8.62
N GLY A 301 -16.24 22.51 -9.49
CA GLY A 301 -16.59 23.86 -9.93
C GLY A 301 -17.13 23.94 -11.36
N ASP A 302 -17.13 25.13 -11.95
CA ASP A 302 -17.84 25.42 -13.22
C ASP A 302 -17.47 24.53 -14.41
N ASN A 303 -16.27 23.91 -14.41
CA ASN A 303 -15.78 23.08 -15.51
C ASN A 303 -15.56 21.60 -15.17
N ASN A 304 -15.74 21.17 -13.91
CA ASN A 304 -15.47 19.81 -13.41
C ASN A 304 -14.39 19.03 -14.20
N THR A 305 -13.16 19.53 -14.18
CA THR A 305 -12.08 18.97 -15.00
C THR A 305 -11.58 17.66 -14.39
N ILE A 306 -11.61 16.58 -15.16
CA ILE A 306 -11.02 15.29 -14.77
C ILE A 306 -9.50 15.41 -14.88
N LEU A 307 -8.81 15.29 -13.76
CA LEU A 307 -7.34 15.24 -13.70
C LEU A 307 -6.83 13.83 -13.93
N HIS A 308 -7.55 12.83 -13.41
CA HIS A 308 -7.24 11.42 -13.59
C HIS A 308 -8.49 10.56 -13.59
N SER A 309 -8.54 9.56 -14.45
CA SER A 309 -9.54 8.50 -14.37
C SER A 309 -8.96 7.22 -14.95
N ARG A 310 -8.83 6.18 -14.12
CA ARG A 310 -8.26 4.89 -14.52
C ARG A 310 -9.00 3.76 -13.82
N VAL A 311 -9.13 2.64 -14.54
CA VAL A 311 -9.60 1.37 -13.99
C VAL A 311 -8.38 0.57 -13.55
N TYR A 312 -8.42 0.06 -12.32
CA TYR A 312 -7.37 -0.75 -11.72
C TYR A 312 -7.89 -2.14 -11.37
N GLU A 313 -7.00 -3.12 -11.41
CA GLU A 313 -7.28 -4.50 -11.02
C GLU A 313 -7.00 -4.69 -9.53
N ALA A 314 -8.05 -4.78 -8.70
CA ALA A 314 -7.90 -5.18 -7.30
C ALA A 314 -7.94 -6.71 -7.13
N ALA A 315 -8.13 -7.46 -8.22
CA ALA A 315 -7.91 -8.90 -8.20
C ALA A 315 -6.42 -9.21 -8.00
N ALA A 316 -6.13 -10.18 -7.15
CA ALA A 316 -4.82 -10.84 -7.12
C ALA A 316 -4.99 -12.26 -7.69
N PRO A 317 -4.15 -12.68 -8.65
CA PRO A 317 -4.21 -14.02 -9.21
C PRO A 317 -3.86 -15.04 -8.11
N CYS A 318 -4.80 -15.94 -7.84
CA CYS A 318 -4.69 -16.97 -6.83
C CYS A 318 -5.23 -18.26 -7.43
N ASP A 319 -4.38 -19.02 -8.12
CA ASP A 319 -4.73 -20.37 -8.55
C ASP A 319 -4.60 -21.30 -7.34
N PHE A 320 -5.73 -21.56 -6.67
CA PHE A 320 -5.83 -22.75 -5.84
C PHE A 320 -6.61 -23.81 -6.63
N PRO A 321 -6.02 -24.97 -6.95
CA PRO A 321 -6.84 -26.15 -7.15
C PRO A 321 -7.65 -26.36 -5.87
N GLU A 322 -8.97 -26.57 -6.00
CA GLU A 322 -10.04 -26.52 -4.96
C GLU A 322 -9.85 -27.35 -3.66
N ALA A 323 -8.65 -27.85 -3.32
CA ALA A 323 -8.45 -28.83 -2.24
C ALA A 323 -7.28 -28.58 -1.26
N GLU A 324 -6.47 -27.52 -1.39
CA GLU A 324 -5.35 -27.32 -0.46
C GLU A 324 -5.74 -26.57 0.83
N ALA A 325 -5.14 -27.03 1.93
CA ALA A 325 -5.62 -26.90 3.32
C ALA A 325 -5.88 -25.46 3.80
N GLU A 326 -6.80 -25.31 4.75
CA GLU A 326 -7.14 -24.06 5.45
C GLU A 326 -5.93 -23.32 6.07
N ASN A 327 -4.76 -23.98 6.15
CA ASN A 327 -3.51 -23.46 6.69
C ASN A 327 -2.60 -22.78 5.65
N VAL A 328 -2.95 -22.79 4.34
CA VAL A 328 -2.19 -22.11 3.26
C VAL A 328 -2.80 -20.75 2.91
N ARG A 329 -3.87 -20.35 3.61
CA ARG A 329 -4.61 -19.09 3.41
C ARG A 329 -3.82 -17.76 3.54
N PRO A 330 -2.66 -17.62 4.23
CA PRO A 330 -2.09 -16.29 4.45
C PRO A 330 -1.46 -15.59 3.23
N ALA A 331 -1.13 -16.31 2.15
CA ALA A 331 -0.17 -15.79 1.18
C ALA A 331 -0.77 -15.27 -0.13
N CYS A 332 -2.08 -15.43 -0.31
CA CYS A 332 -2.87 -14.87 -1.42
C CYS A 332 -3.87 -13.80 -0.96
N GLU A 333 -4.25 -13.85 0.31
CA GLU A 333 -4.99 -12.77 0.97
C GLU A 333 -3.96 -11.89 1.67
N TRP A 334 -3.43 -10.89 0.97
CA TRP A 334 -2.83 -9.79 1.70
C TRP A 334 -3.95 -9.15 2.55
N ARG A 335 -3.92 -9.45 3.85
CA ARG A 335 -4.91 -8.94 4.80
C ARG A 335 -4.59 -7.52 5.26
N GLY A 336 -3.40 -7.01 4.94
CA GLY A 336 -3.05 -5.62 5.22
C GLY A 336 -3.70 -4.65 4.22
N ARG A 337 -3.46 -3.37 4.48
CA ARG A 337 -3.90 -2.28 3.61
C ARG A 337 -2.85 -2.07 2.53
N VAL A 338 -3.24 -2.00 1.25
CA VAL A 338 -2.35 -1.58 0.16
C VAL A 338 -2.79 -0.25 -0.41
N LEU A 339 -1.84 0.54 -0.89
CA LEU A 339 -2.13 1.76 -1.61
C LEU A 339 -2.86 1.42 -2.92
N LYS A 340 -4.09 1.92 -3.07
CA LYS A 340 -4.93 1.73 -4.25
C LYS A 340 -4.79 2.89 -5.23
N PHE A 341 -4.69 4.11 -4.71
CA PHE A 341 -4.57 5.31 -5.51
C PHE A 341 -3.81 6.37 -4.72
N ALA A 342 -3.02 7.19 -5.40
CA ALA A 342 -2.41 8.37 -4.81
C ALA A 342 -2.33 9.50 -5.85
N ALA A 343 -2.49 10.73 -5.37
CA ALA A 343 -2.17 11.94 -6.11
C ALA A 343 -1.53 12.96 -5.15
N ALA A 344 -0.67 13.82 -5.68
CA ALA A 344 0.08 14.83 -4.93
C ALA A 344 0.34 16.07 -5.80
N ASP A 345 1.02 17.08 -5.27
CA ASP A 345 1.21 18.39 -5.88
C ASP A 345 -0.12 19.05 -6.32
N LEU A 346 -1.19 18.82 -5.55
CA LEU A 346 -2.50 19.42 -5.80
C LEU A 346 -2.52 20.87 -5.29
N ASP A 347 -3.27 21.74 -5.98
CA ASP A 347 -3.48 23.14 -5.57
C ASP A 347 -4.47 23.20 -4.39
N PRO A 348 -4.04 23.61 -3.19
CA PRO A 348 -4.92 23.65 -2.02
C PRO A 348 -6.00 24.75 -2.10
N GLY A 349 -5.89 25.67 -3.07
CA GLY A 349 -6.92 26.65 -3.40
C GLY A 349 -8.08 26.06 -4.21
N VAL A 350 -7.90 24.87 -4.79
CA VAL A 350 -8.90 24.13 -5.56
C VAL A 350 -9.56 23.08 -4.67
N GLU A 351 -10.86 22.89 -4.87
CA GLU A 351 -11.59 21.77 -4.29
C GLU A 351 -11.59 20.61 -5.27
N TYR A 352 -11.35 19.40 -4.76
CA TYR A 352 -11.24 18.19 -5.54
C TYR A 352 -12.31 17.20 -5.14
N GLU A 353 -12.69 16.36 -6.09
CA GLU A 353 -13.56 15.21 -5.88
C GLU A 353 -12.79 13.94 -6.26
N LEU A 354 -12.63 13.03 -5.30
CA LEU A 354 -12.19 11.67 -5.54
C LEU A 354 -13.43 10.77 -5.55
N GLN A 355 -13.79 10.27 -6.72
CA GLN A 355 -14.82 9.25 -6.89
C GLN A 355 -14.17 7.89 -7.14
N VAL A 356 -14.62 6.87 -6.41
CA VAL A 356 -14.25 5.48 -6.65
C VAL A 356 -15.49 4.67 -6.97
N GLU A 357 -15.41 3.84 -8.02
CA GLU A 357 -16.54 3.07 -8.57
C GLU A 357 -16.15 1.60 -8.63
N ASN A 358 -17.02 0.71 -8.14
CA ASN A 358 -16.87 -0.73 -8.36
C ASN A 358 -17.25 -1.08 -9.81
N VAL A 359 -16.26 -1.39 -10.64
CA VAL A 359 -16.47 -1.77 -12.05
C VAL A 359 -16.80 -3.25 -12.18
N GLY A 360 -16.55 -4.05 -11.15
CA GLY A 360 -16.72 -5.50 -11.19
C GLY A 360 -15.69 -6.23 -12.06
N GLY A 361 -15.58 -7.53 -11.87
CA GLY A 361 -14.70 -8.38 -12.66
C GLY A 361 -15.31 -8.81 -13.99
N PRO A 362 -14.49 -9.27 -14.96
CA PRO A 362 -14.96 -9.78 -16.24
C PRO A 362 -15.99 -10.92 -16.07
N GLY A 363 -17.10 -10.84 -16.82
CA GLY A 363 -18.13 -11.88 -16.78
C GLY A 363 -18.88 -11.99 -15.44
N GLY A 364 -18.84 -10.96 -14.60
CA GLY A 364 -19.55 -10.92 -13.31
C GLY A 364 -18.90 -11.76 -12.20
N ARG A 365 -17.68 -12.27 -12.42
CA ARG A 365 -16.85 -12.87 -11.36
C ARG A 365 -16.13 -11.76 -10.59
N ASN A 366 -15.58 -12.10 -9.43
CA ASN A 366 -14.71 -11.24 -8.62
C ASN A 366 -15.28 -9.82 -8.50
N ARG A 367 -16.33 -9.65 -7.71
CA ARG A 367 -17.10 -8.40 -7.66
C ARG A 367 -16.79 -7.53 -6.45
N VAL A 368 -15.95 -8.03 -5.54
CA VAL A 368 -15.66 -7.33 -4.30
C VAL A 368 -14.80 -6.11 -4.61
N PHE A 369 -15.23 -4.94 -4.16
CA PHE A 369 -14.37 -3.78 -4.03
C PHE A 369 -14.38 -3.35 -2.57
N GLU A 370 -13.19 -3.17 -2.01
CA GLU A 370 -12.95 -2.97 -0.59
C GLU A 370 -12.08 -1.73 -0.37
N LEU A 371 -12.42 -0.94 0.65
CA LEU A 371 -11.70 0.26 1.06
C LEU A 371 -11.53 0.32 2.57
N ASP A 372 -10.34 0.70 2.99
CA ASP A 372 -9.96 0.81 4.40
C ASP A 372 -9.92 2.25 4.89
N SER A 373 -9.28 3.12 4.11
CA SER A 373 -9.10 4.51 4.49
C SER A 373 -8.80 5.41 3.30
N ILE A 374 -9.11 6.69 3.50
CA ILE A 374 -8.68 7.80 2.65
C ILE A 374 -7.84 8.75 3.49
N ARG A 375 -6.64 9.06 3.03
CA ARG A 375 -5.74 10.04 3.64
C ARG A 375 -5.70 11.30 2.79
N VAL A 376 -5.91 12.45 3.39
CA VAL A 376 -5.71 13.77 2.77
C VAL A 376 -4.51 14.45 3.41
N ILE A 377 -3.70 15.13 2.60
CA ILE A 377 -2.52 15.87 3.04
C ILE A 377 -2.74 17.37 2.86
N ASP A 378 -2.36 18.13 3.89
CA ASP A 378 -2.39 19.59 3.97
C ASP A 378 -3.79 20.22 3.91
N LEU A 379 -4.65 19.83 4.85
CA LEU A 379 -5.89 20.57 5.13
C LEU A 379 -5.53 21.93 5.76
N VAL A 380 -5.90 23.01 5.08
CA VAL A 380 -5.79 24.38 5.62
C VAL A 380 -6.59 24.44 6.92
N GLU A 381 -5.93 24.79 8.03
CA GLU A 381 -6.58 25.20 9.28
C GLU A 381 -7.47 26.42 9.00
N GLY A 382 -8.73 26.15 8.65
CA GLY A 382 -9.74 27.16 8.37
C GLY A 382 -11.18 26.66 8.54
N GLY A 383 -11.39 25.35 8.66
CA GLY A 383 -12.67 24.79 9.06
C GLY A 383 -12.47 23.37 9.55
N GLN A 384 -12.72 23.15 10.84
CA GLN A 384 -13.23 21.84 11.24
C GLN A 384 -14.40 21.51 10.28
N PRO A 385 -14.46 20.32 9.66
CA PRO A 385 -15.67 19.90 8.99
C PRO A 385 -16.79 19.99 10.02
N GLY A 386 -17.86 20.73 9.70
CA GLY A 386 -18.90 21.15 10.63
C GLY A 386 -19.41 19.99 11.48
N GLY A 387 -18.90 19.88 12.71
CA GLY A 387 -19.46 19.02 13.74
C GLY A 387 -20.81 19.59 14.14
N GLY A 388 -21.87 18.91 13.71
CA GLY A 388 -23.23 19.15 14.20
C GLY A 388 -23.24 19.16 15.72
N GLY A 389 -23.86 20.20 16.28
CA GLY A 389 -23.81 20.52 17.70
C GLY A 389 -24.34 19.41 18.60
N GLY A 390 -23.52 19.03 19.58
CA GLY A 390 -23.93 18.38 20.82
C GLY A 390 -23.51 19.26 22.00
N SER A 391 -24.39 20.17 22.40
CA SER A 391 -24.24 20.99 23.61
C SER A 391 -24.24 20.13 24.87
N GLY A 392 -23.28 20.34 25.77
CA GLY A 392 -23.31 19.70 27.09
C GLY A 392 -22.22 20.19 28.06
N SER A 393 -22.42 21.39 28.61
CA SER A 393 -22.04 21.85 29.97
C SER A 393 -20.84 21.15 30.63
N GLY A 394 -19.66 21.74 30.79
CA GLY A 394 -19.41 22.98 31.56
C GLY A 394 -19.13 22.65 33.03
N ASN A 395 -17.88 22.85 33.51
CA ASN A 395 -17.58 23.61 34.73
C ASN A 395 -16.05 23.71 35.05
N GLY A 396 -15.62 24.92 35.45
CA GLY A 396 -14.51 25.25 36.37
C GLY A 396 -13.07 24.93 35.91
N GLY A 397 -12.08 25.82 35.90
CA GLY A 397 -11.90 27.09 36.61
C GLY A 397 -10.68 27.01 37.55
N GLY A 398 -9.65 27.84 37.27
CA GLY A 398 -8.59 28.25 38.22
C GLY A 398 -7.32 27.38 38.27
N SER A 399 -6.16 27.89 37.82
CA SER A 399 -5.17 28.63 38.65
C SER A 399 -4.53 27.72 39.72
N GLY A 400 -3.27 27.30 39.64
CA GLY A 400 -2.06 28.10 39.53
C GLY A 400 -1.41 28.26 40.92
N GLY A 401 -0.14 27.89 41.08
CA GLY A 401 0.68 28.32 42.23
C GLY A 401 1.46 27.23 42.97
N SER A 402 2.78 27.35 42.87
CA SER A 402 3.87 26.62 43.50
C SER A 402 4.05 26.88 45.01
N GLY A 403 4.72 25.96 45.72
CA GLY A 403 5.19 26.19 47.09
C GLY A 403 5.88 25.00 47.74
N ASP A 404 7.18 25.14 48.00
CA ASP A 404 8.09 24.22 48.68
C ASP A 404 7.80 23.99 50.19
N SER A 405 8.41 22.91 50.69
CA SER A 405 9.12 22.78 51.98
C SER A 405 8.55 21.87 53.10
N SER A 406 9.40 20.89 53.42
CA SER A 406 9.80 20.37 54.74
C SER A 406 8.79 19.73 55.71
N GLY A 407 9.08 18.45 56.01
CA GLY A 407 9.46 18.04 57.37
C GLY A 407 8.41 17.29 58.20
N GLY A 408 8.85 16.16 58.78
CA GLY A 408 8.31 15.64 60.04
C GLY A 408 7.55 14.32 59.93
N GLY A 409 8.16 13.24 60.44
CA GLY A 409 7.53 11.93 60.58
C GLY A 409 6.58 11.83 61.79
N GLY A 410 5.80 10.75 61.80
CA GLY A 410 4.98 10.33 62.94
C GLY A 410 4.09 9.14 62.57
N ASN A 411 4.31 8.00 63.24
CA ASN A 411 3.46 6.80 63.23
C ASN A 411 2.04 7.10 63.74
N GLY A 412 1.06 6.31 63.29
CA GLY A 412 -0.24 6.17 63.95
C GLY A 412 -1.26 5.42 63.10
N ASP A 413 -1.78 4.34 63.66
CA ASP A 413 -2.66 3.32 63.09
C ASP A 413 -4.10 3.76 62.72
N ASP A 414 -4.73 2.86 61.96
CA ASP A 414 -6.16 2.48 61.93
C ASP A 414 -7.24 3.26 61.15
N ASP A 415 -7.98 2.41 60.39
CA ASP A 415 -9.40 2.41 60.03
C ASP A 415 -10.00 3.41 59.03
N GLY A 416 -10.73 2.84 58.06
CA GLY A 416 -11.98 3.44 57.57
C GLY A 416 -12.14 3.59 56.06
N GLU A 417 -12.82 2.60 55.46
CA GLU A 417 -13.81 2.65 54.37
C GLU A 417 -13.86 3.84 53.37
N THR A 418 -13.92 3.49 52.08
CA THR A 418 -14.83 3.95 50.99
C THR A 418 -14.12 3.64 49.66
N GLY A 419 -14.71 3.20 48.55
CA GLY A 419 -16.07 3.00 48.11
C GLY A 419 -15.98 2.86 46.59
N ALA A 420 -15.74 1.65 46.07
CA ALA A 420 -15.70 1.36 44.64
C ALA A 420 -17.02 0.70 44.21
N ALA A 421 -17.74 1.37 43.31
CA ALA A 421 -18.98 0.87 42.73
C ALA A 421 -18.72 -0.40 41.91
N ARG A 422 -19.22 -1.53 42.41
CA ARG A 422 -19.30 -2.80 41.69
C ARG A 422 -20.49 -2.77 40.73
N LEU A 423 -20.25 -2.98 39.45
CA LEU A 423 -21.27 -3.46 38.52
C LEU A 423 -21.56 -4.93 38.87
N ASN A 424 -22.84 -5.24 39.07
CA ASN A 424 -23.33 -6.56 39.47
C ASN A 424 -22.95 -7.61 38.44
N GLY A 425 -22.06 -8.53 38.81
CA GLY A 425 -21.79 -9.75 38.08
C GLY A 425 -23.03 -10.64 38.11
N VAL A 426 -23.55 -10.98 36.94
CA VAL A 426 -24.60 -11.99 36.77
C VAL A 426 -24.04 -13.33 37.26
N ASP A 427 -24.84 -14.06 38.06
CA ASP A 427 -24.47 -15.36 38.64
C ASP A 427 -23.94 -16.31 37.54
N PRO A 428 -22.72 -16.85 37.65
CA PRO A 428 -22.16 -17.77 36.66
C PRO A 428 -23.05 -19.00 36.41
N LEU A 429 -23.88 -19.37 37.38
CA LEU A 429 -24.85 -20.46 37.27
C LEU A 429 -26.01 -20.09 36.33
N VAL A 430 -26.41 -18.81 36.28
CA VAL A 430 -27.41 -18.31 35.33
C VAL A 430 -26.85 -18.28 33.91
N ASN A 431 -25.61 -17.84 33.72
CA ASN A 431 -24.95 -17.88 32.40
C ASN A 431 -24.78 -19.33 31.89
N PHE A 432 -24.44 -20.27 32.77
CA PHE A 432 -24.35 -21.68 32.41
C PHE A 432 -25.72 -22.26 32.00
N MET A 433 -26.79 -21.90 32.72
CA MET A 433 -28.15 -22.37 32.40
C MET A 433 -28.66 -21.79 31.08
N ILE A 434 -28.34 -20.54 30.75
CA ILE A 434 -28.67 -19.93 29.44
C ILE A 434 -27.96 -20.68 28.31
N LEU A 435 -26.65 -20.92 28.44
CA LEU A 435 -25.87 -21.68 27.45
C LEU A 435 -26.40 -23.10 27.24
N LEU A 436 -26.74 -23.81 28.33
CA LEU A 436 -27.29 -25.16 28.28
C LEU A 436 -28.65 -25.19 27.57
N MET A 437 -29.52 -24.21 27.83
CA MET A 437 -30.81 -24.12 27.15
C MET A 437 -30.67 -23.79 25.66
N THR A 438 -29.75 -22.91 25.27
CA THR A 438 -29.46 -22.64 23.85
C THR A 438 -28.90 -23.87 23.14
N PHE A 439 -28.02 -24.63 23.80
CA PHE A 439 -27.47 -25.86 23.25
C PHE A 439 -28.55 -26.94 23.04
N MET A 440 -29.44 -27.12 24.04
CA MET A 440 -30.56 -28.07 23.90
C MET A 440 -31.55 -27.66 22.81
N ALA A 441 -31.80 -26.36 22.63
CA ALA A 441 -32.65 -25.86 21.56
C ALA A 441 -32.04 -26.12 20.17
N LEU A 442 -30.75 -25.85 19.98
CA LEU A 442 -30.02 -26.15 18.74
C LEU A 442 -29.97 -27.64 18.45
N TRP A 443 -29.69 -28.48 19.46
CA TRP A 443 -29.67 -29.93 19.29
C TRP A 443 -31.04 -30.46 18.87
N LYS A 444 -32.12 -29.95 19.45
CA LYS A 444 -33.48 -30.35 19.07
C LYS A 444 -33.85 -29.89 17.65
N ALA A 445 -33.32 -28.75 17.19
CA ALA A 445 -33.50 -28.28 15.82
C ALA A 445 -32.75 -29.14 14.80
N MET A 446 -31.53 -29.61 15.13
CA MET A 446 -30.72 -30.47 14.26
C MET A 446 -31.22 -31.94 14.18
N ARG A 447 -32.15 -32.34 15.05
CA ARG A 447 -32.76 -33.68 15.05
C ARG A 447 -34.09 -33.77 14.30
N ARG A 448 -34.55 -32.68 13.68
CA ARG A 448 -35.68 -32.66 12.73
C ARG A 448 -35.12 -32.51 11.33
#